data_AF-A0A7X8UF33-F1
#
_entry.id   AF-A0A7X8UF33-F1
#
_cell.length_a   1.000
_cell.length_b   1.000
_cell.length_c   1.000
_cell.angle_alpha   90.00
_cell.angle_beta   90.00
_cell.angle_gamma   90.00
#
_symmetry.space_group_name_H-M   'P 1'
#
loop_
_entity.id
_entity.type
_entity.pdbx_description
1 polymer ?
#
loop_
_entity_poly.entity_id
_entity_poly.type
_entity_poly.pdbx_seq_one_letter_code
_entity_poly.pdbx_strand_id
1 'polypeptide(L)'
;MLLGLTLLSTTLAGLFYALGGPGPLSLLLIALSRPGILLAGLPFSLSLVGILLAHEFGHFLACRHYGMRSTPPWFIPAPFPLTGTLGAFIRIHSPFRGLRALFDIGIAGPLAGFVFTLPVLAIGIRLSTLVPRGALGDGGLSFGEPLLFRLAGMLMLGYAPERQDLMAHPMAMAAWIGLLATSLNLLPIWQLDGGHIAYAILGRKRQKNLSVAALVALMGLSLAGWPTPSYLLFAAMLLVIGLRVRFLHPATLDDGEDLGAARRWLALAALAILVLSFTPVPVTIL
;
A
#
# COMPACT_ATOMS: atom_id res chain seq x y z
N MET A 1 -12.24 -11.98 15.80
CA MET A 1 -13.45 -11.42 15.15
C MET A 1 -13.08 -10.51 13.97
N LEU A 2 -12.27 -9.46 14.14
CA LEU A 2 -11.93 -8.52 13.07
C LEU A 2 -11.19 -9.16 11.88
N LEU A 3 -10.17 -10.00 12.11
CA LEU A 3 -9.47 -10.71 11.03
C LEU A 3 -10.41 -11.58 10.18
N GLY A 4 -11.37 -12.28 10.81
CA GLY A 4 -12.35 -13.10 10.10
C GLY A 4 -13.28 -12.26 9.23
N LEU A 5 -13.73 -11.11 9.73
CA LEU A 5 -14.51 -10.15 8.95
C LEU A 5 -13.70 -9.57 7.79
N THR A 6 -12.41 -9.29 8.01
CA THR A 6 -11.50 -8.81 6.95
C THR A 6 -11.29 -9.88 5.88
N LEU A 7 -11.10 -11.14 6.26
CA LEU A 7 -11.00 -12.24 5.30
C LEU A 7 -12.29 -12.36 4.48
N LEU A 8 -13.45 -12.26 5.10
CA LEU A 8 -14.73 -12.28 4.39
C LEU A 8 -14.87 -11.10 3.41
N SER A 9 -14.62 -9.87 3.86
CA SER A 9 -14.77 -8.69 3.02
C SER A 9 -13.74 -8.62 1.89
N THR A 10 -12.49 -9.01 2.16
CA THR A 10 -11.44 -9.13 1.13
C THR A 10 -11.70 -10.29 0.16
N THR A 11 -12.33 -11.38 0.60
CA THR A 11 -12.75 -12.46 -0.31
C THR A 11 -13.84 -12.00 -1.26
N LEU A 12 -14.82 -11.23 -0.76
CA LEU A 12 -15.84 -10.61 -1.61
C LEU A 12 -15.24 -9.60 -2.60
N ALA A 13 -14.26 -8.80 -2.17
CA ALA A 13 -13.49 -7.95 -3.08
C ALA A 13 -12.66 -8.77 -4.09
N GLY A 14 -12.12 -9.92 -3.69
CA GLY A 14 -11.45 -10.85 -4.59
C GLY A 14 -12.35 -11.37 -5.71
N LEU A 15 -13.64 -11.56 -5.43
CA LEU A 15 -14.63 -11.93 -6.46
C LEU A 15 -14.83 -10.83 -7.51
N PHE A 16 -14.74 -9.55 -7.12
CA PHE A 16 -14.79 -8.46 -8.08
C PHE A 16 -13.71 -8.64 -9.14
N TYR A 17 -12.48 -8.94 -8.74
CA TYR A 17 -11.37 -9.16 -9.66
C TYR A 17 -11.46 -10.49 -10.42
N ALA A 18 -11.92 -11.56 -9.75
CA ALA A 18 -12.04 -12.87 -10.38
C ALA A 18 -13.15 -12.95 -11.45
N LEU A 19 -14.23 -12.17 -11.28
CA LEU A 19 -15.42 -12.23 -12.13
C LEU A 19 -15.53 -11.06 -13.13
N GLY A 20 -14.50 -10.22 -13.25
CA GLY A 20 -14.49 -9.12 -14.23
C GLY A 20 -15.32 -7.91 -13.82
N GLY A 21 -15.36 -7.60 -12.53
CA GLY A 21 -15.92 -6.35 -11.99
C GLY A 21 -17.44 -6.25 -11.80
N PRO A 22 -18.18 -7.32 -11.43
CA PRO A 22 -19.61 -7.20 -11.14
C PRO A 22 -19.89 -6.20 -10.02
N GLY A 23 -21.04 -5.52 -10.09
CA GLY A 23 -21.46 -4.55 -9.07
C GLY A 23 -21.58 -5.15 -7.65
N PRO A 24 -21.54 -4.32 -6.59
CA PRO A 24 -21.53 -4.81 -5.21
C PRO A 24 -22.75 -5.67 -4.83
N LEU A 25 -23.94 -5.28 -5.32
CA LEU A 25 -25.17 -6.01 -5.03
C LEU A 25 -25.21 -7.37 -5.77
N SER A 26 -24.74 -7.43 -7.03
CA SER A 26 -24.67 -8.69 -7.75
C SER A 26 -23.63 -9.63 -7.14
N LEU A 27 -22.48 -9.12 -6.68
CA LEU A 27 -21.50 -9.90 -5.93
C LEU A 27 -22.11 -10.56 -4.69
N LEU A 28 -22.88 -9.81 -3.90
CA LEU A 28 -23.54 -10.34 -2.71
C LEU A 28 -24.56 -11.43 -3.08
N LEU A 29 -25.39 -11.18 -4.10
CA LEU A 29 -26.39 -12.15 -4.56
C LEU A 29 -25.74 -13.43 -5.09
N ILE A 30 -24.64 -13.32 -5.84
CA ILE A 30 -23.88 -14.47 -6.36
C ILE A 30 -23.28 -15.27 -5.21
N ALA A 31 -22.66 -14.60 -4.24
CA ALA A 31 -22.07 -15.25 -3.06
C ALA A 31 -23.13 -15.98 -2.21
N LEU A 32 -24.31 -15.40 -2.05
CA LEU A 32 -25.42 -16.03 -1.31
C LEU A 32 -26.03 -17.21 -2.09
N SER A 33 -26.17 -17.08 -3.41
CA SER A 33 -26.79 -18.11 -4.26
C SER A 33 -25.85 -19.29 -4.52
N ARG A 34 -24.53 -19.07 -4.55
CA ARG A 34 -23.50 -20.09 -4.78
C ARG A 34 -22.31 -19.88 -3.85
N PRO A 35 -22.39 -20.31 -2.58
CA PRO A 35 -21.32 -20.07 -1.60
C PRO A 35 -19.93 -20.56 -2.02
N GLY A 36 -19.85 -21.63 -2.82
CA GLY A 36 -18.58 -22.15 -3.35
C GLY A 36 -17.81 -21.17 -4.24
N ILE A 37 -18.47 -20.14 -4.78
CA ILE A 37 -17.82 -19.10 -5.59
C ILE A 37 -16.76 -18.33 -4.78
N LEU A 38 -16.92 -18.24 -3.46
CA LEU A 38 -15.98 -17.55 -2.56
C LEU A 38 -14.55 -18.07 -2.69
N LEU A 39 -14.37 -19.34 -3.09
CA LEU A 39 -13.05 -19.92 -3.36
C LEU A 39 -12.27 -19.17 -4.45
N ALA A 40 -12.97 -18.55 -5.42
CA ALA A 40 -12.34 -17.75 -6.47
C ALA A 40 -11.79 -16.41 -5.94
N GLY A 41 -12.32 -15.90 -4.83
CA GLY A 41 -11.86 -14.67 -4.18
C GLY A 41 -10.73 -14.88 -3.17
N LEU A 42 -10.53 -16.12 -2.70
CA LEU A 42 -9.50 -16.44 -1.69
C LEU A 42 -8.07 -16.10 -2.12
N PRO A 43 -7.62 -16.35 -3.38
CA PRO A 43 -6.26 -16.02 -3.79
C PRO A 43 -5.94 -14.53 -3.59
N PHE A 44 -6.89 -13.63 -3.86
CA PHE A 44 -6.76 -12.21 -3.57
C PHE A 44 -6.72 -11.94 -2.07
N SER A 45 -7.70 -12.45 -1.32
CA SER A 45 -7.84 -12.22 0.11
C SER A 45 -6.59 -12.64 0.90
N LEU A 46 -6.14 -13.88 0.70
CA LEU A 46 -4.97 -14.42 1.39
C LEU A 46 -3.68 -13.68 1.02
N SER A 47 -3.54 -13.30 -0.25
CA SER A 47 -2.39 -12.53 -0.72
C SER A 47 -2.36 -11.13 -0.08
N LEU A 48 -3.47 -10.39 -0.14
CA LEU A 48 -3.56 -9.03 0.37
C LEU A 48 -3.40 -9.01 1.90
N VAL A 49 -4.13 -9.87 2.61
CA VAL A 49 -4.01 -10.00 4.08
C VAL A 49 -2.60 -10.42 4.46
N GLY A 50 -1.96 -11.32 3.71
CA GLY A 50 -0.58 -11.74 3.94
C GLY A 50 0.42 -10.57 3.80
N ILE A 51 0.28 -9.76 2.74
CA ILE A 51 1.13 -8.58 2.53
C ILE A 51 0.96 -7.56 3.66
N LEU A 52 -0.28 -7.21 3.99
CA LEU A 52 -0.58 -6.24 5.06
C LEU A 52 -0.10 -6.76 6.43
N LEU A 53 -0.29 -8.06 6.69
CA LEU A 53 0.19 -8.68 7.91
C LEU A 53 1.72 -8.64 7.97
N ALA A 54 2.42 -8.95 6.88
CA ALA A 54 3.88 -8.90 6.82
C ALA A 54 4.40 -7.49 7.11
N HIS A 55 3.75 -6.46 6.55
CA HIS A 55 4.06 -5.06 6.83
C HIS A 55 3.93 -4.74 8.34
N GLU A 56 2.76 -4.98 8.92
CA GLU A 56 2.54 -4.70 10.34
C GLU A 56 3.41 -5.54 11.27
N PHE A 57 3.70 -6.79 10.89
CA PHE A 57 4.58 -7.66 11.64
C PHE A 57 6.04 -7.16 11.60
N GLY A 58 6.47 -6.54 10.50
CA GLY A 58 7.76 -5.85 10.41
C GLY A 58 7.89 -4.77 11.49
N HIS A 59 6.89 -3.90 11.62
CA HIS A 59 6.87 -2.90 12.69
C HIS A 59 6.81 -3.53 14.09
N PHE A 60 5.99 -4.57 14.27
CA PHE A 60 5.85 -5.27 15.54
C PHE A 60 7.16 -5.90 16.02
N LEU A 61 7.88 -6.59 15.11
CA LEU A 61 9.17 -7.21 15.41
C LEU A 61 10.24 -6.15 15.72
N ALA A 62 10.26 -5.04 14.98
CA ALA A 62 11.17 -3.92 15.27
C ALA A 62 10.87 -3.29 16.63
N CYS A 63 9.58 -3.07 16.98
CA CYS A 63 9.19 -2.61 18.31
C CYS A 63 9.70 -3.56 19.40
N ARG A 64 9.55 -4.88 19.20
CA ARG A 64 10.01 -5.91 20.15
C ARG A 64 11.53 -5.91 20.30
N HIS A 65 12.28 -5.76 19.20
CA HIS A 65 13.74 -5.64 19.23
C HIS A 65 14.20 -4.45 20.08
N TYR A 66 13.51 -3.31 19.97
CA TYR A 66 13.79 -2.10 20.76
C TYR A 66 13.15 -2.09 22.17
N GLY A 67 12.48 -3.17 22.58
CA GLY A 67 11.80 -3.26 23.87
C GLY A 67 10.65 -2.25 24.03
N MET A 68 10.02 -1.82 22.95
CA MET A 68 8.90 -0.88 22.96
C MET A 68 7.56 -1.62 22.98
N ARG A 69 6.59 -1.05 23.71
CA ARG A 69 5.25 -1.63 23.83
C ARG A 69 4.41 -1.27 22.60
N SER A 70 3.94 -2.28 21.89
CA SER A 70 3.01 -2.15 20.77
C SER A 70 1.87 -3.17 20.89
N THR A 71 0.75 -2.89 20.24
CA THR A 71 -0.31 -3.88 20.06
C THR A 71 0.07 -4.90 18.98
N PRO A 72 -0.56 -6.10 18.97
CA PRO A 72 -0.54 -6.93 17.78
C PRO A 72 -1.18 -6.20 16.58
N PRO A 73 -0.97 -6.68 15.34
CA PRO A 73 -1.64 -6.15 14.15
C PRO A 73 -3.16 -6.26 14.24
N TRP A 74 -3.86 -5.15 14.03
CA TRP A 74 -5.32 -5.11 13.95
C TRP A 74 -5.76 -4.75 12.54
N PHE A 75 -6.70 -5.51 11.98
CA PHE A 75 -7.27 -5.24 10.67
C PHE A 75 -8.56 -4.43 10.77
N ILE A 76 -8.77 -3.55 9.80
CA ILE A 76 -10.00 -2.79 9.64
C ILE A 76 -10.76 -3.36 8.43
N PRO A 77 -11.78 -4.21 8.65
CA PRO A 77 -12.62 -4.67 7.55
C PRO A 77 -13.40 -3.49 6.98
N ALA A 78 -13.58 -3.52 5.66
CA ALA A 78 -14.35 -2.50 4.96
C ALA A 78 -15.30 -3.24 4.03
N PRO A 79 -16.63 -3.17 4.27
CA PRO A 79 -17.55 -4.03 3.55
C PRO A 79 -17.48 -3.82 2.04
N PHE A 80 -17.23 -2.60 1.52
CA PHE A 80 -17.07 -2.37 0.07
C PHE A 80 -16.24 -1.13 -0.35
N PRO A 81 -14.90 -1.15 -0.23
CA PRO A 81 -13.98 -0.54 -1.19
C PRO A 81 -13.34 -1.62 -2.08
N LEU A 82 -12.74 -1.25 -3.21
CA LEU A 82 -12.04 -2.14 -4.17
C LEU A 82 -11.11 -3.18 -3.50
N THR A 83 -10.58 -2.88 -2.32
CA THR A 83 -9.64 -3.71 -1.56
C THR A 83 -10.30 -4.68 -0.57
N GLY A 84 -11.55 -4.42 -0.13
CA GLY A 84 -12.21 -5.15 0.97
C GLY A 84 -11.63 -4.89 2.37
N THR A 85 -10.72 -3.93 2.53
CA THR A 85 -10.13 -3.53 3.83
C THR A 85 -9.62 -2.09 3.78
N LEU A 86 -9.66 -1.38 4.92
CA LEU A 86 -8.98 -0.09 5.07
C LEU A 86 -7.50 -0.24 5.46
N GLY A 87 -7.01 -1.47 5.56
CA GLY A 87 -5.64 -1.80 5.95
C GLY A 87 -5.57 -2.48 7.31
N ALA A 88 -4.34 -2.59 7.79
CA ALA A 88 -4.00 -3.03 9.13
C ALA A 88 -3.12 -1.97 9.79
N PHE A 89 -3.07 -1.98 11.12
CA PHE A 89 -2.17 -1.11 11.87
C PHE A 89 -1.79 -1.74 13.20
N ILE A 90 -0.60 -1.41 13.68
CA ILE A 90 -0.23 -1.54 15.09
C ILE A 90 -0.33 -0.19 15.80
N ARG A 91 -0.62 -0.22 17.10
CA ARG A 91 -0.54 0.97 17.95
C ARG A 91 0.69 0.88 18.84
N ILE A 92 1.60 1.83 18.68
CA ILE A 92 2.79 1.97 19.53
C ILE A 92 2.42 2.84 20.74
N HIS A 93 2.62 2.31 21.96
CA HIS A 93 2.27 3.00 23.20
C HIS A 93 3.44 3.74 23.85
N SER A 94 4.66 3.45 23.41
CA SER A 94 5.88 4.04 23.97
C SER A 94 6.41 5.18 23.09
N PRO A 95 6.95 6.27 23.68
CA PRO A 95 7.69 7.26 22.90
C PRO A 95 8.96 6.63 22.32
N PHE A 96 9.37 7.08 21.13
CA PHE A 96 10.60 6.62 20.50
C PHE A 96 11.81 7.12 21.30
N ARG A 97 12.71 6.20 21.66
CA ARG A 97 13.86 6.48 22.53
C ARG A 97 14.97 7.28 21.84
N GLY A 98 15.16 7.09 20.54
CA GLY A 98 16.18 7.77 19.75
C GLY A 98 15.94 7.61 18.25
N LEU A 99 16.75 8.29 17.44
CA LEU A 99 16.59 8.32 15.99
C LEU A 99 16.75 6.95 15.34
N ARG A 100 17.61 6.06 15.87
CA ARG A 100 17.77 4.71 15.32
C ARG A 100 16.51 3.87 15.48
N ALA A 101 15.89 3.91 16.65
CA ALA A 101 14.65 3.18 16.91
C ALA A 101 13.51 3.71 16.02
N LEU A 102 13.40 5.04 15.88
CA LEU A 102 12.42 5.66 14.99
C LEU A 102 12.61 5.22 13.54
N PHE A 103 13.86 5.25 13.05
CA PHE A 103 14.19 4.85 11.69
C PHE A 103 13.90 3.37 11.43
N ASP A 104 14.44 2.49 12.28
CA ASP A 104 14.37 1.05 12.10
C ASP A 104 12.93 0.54 12.17
N ILE A 105 12.12 1.12 13.06
CA ILE A 105 10.69 0.78 13.13
C ILE A 105 9.96 1.32 11.91
N GLY A 106 10.22 2.56 11.49
CA GLY A 106 9.59 3.15 10.31
C GLY A 106 9.87 2.34 9.04
N ILE A 107 11.10 1.85 8.84
CA ILE A 107 11.47 1.13 7.62
C ILE A 107 11.12 -0.37 7.63
N ALA A 108 11.02 -0.99 8.81
CA ALA A 108 10.82 -2.44 8.92
C ALA A 108 9.51 -2.91 8.29
N GLY A 109 8.41 -2.16 8.46
CA GLY A 109 7.12 -2.51 7.87
C GLY A 109 7.14 -2.47 6.34
N PRO A 110 7.48 -1.33 5.71
CA PRO A 110 7.58 -1.24 4.25
C PRO A 110 8.50 -2.28 3.62
N LEU A 111 9.65 -2.58 4.25
CA LEU A 111 10.55 -3.63 3.75
C LEU A 111 9.92 -5.02 3.81
N ALA A 112 9.30 -5.37 4.95
CA ALA A 112 8.66 -6.67 5.12
C ALA A 112 7.47 -6.84 4.15
N GLY A 113 6.61 -5.83 4.05
CA GLY A 113 5.48 -5.82 3.13
C GLY A 113 5.94 -5.92 1.67
N PHE A 114 6.97 -5.15 1.28
CA PHE A 114 7.52 -5.17 -0.07
C PHE A 114 8.12 -6.54 -0.44
N VAL A 115 8.97 -7.11 0.43
CA VAL A 115 9.57 -8.43 0.19
C VAL A 115 8.50 -9.52 0.03
N PHE A 116 7.42 -9.45 0.82
CA PHE A 116 6.30 -10.39 0.70
C PHE A 116 5.46 -10.15 -0.56
N THR A 117 5.39 -8.90 -1.02
CA THR A 117 4.69 -8.53 -2.27
C THR A 117 5.39 -9.10 -3.51
N LEU A 118 6.72 -9.22 -3.53
CA LEU A 118 7.47 -9.72 -4.68
C LEU A 118 7.06 -11.13 -5.17
N PRO A 119 7.02 -12.18 -4.33
CA PRO A 119 6.59 -13.51 -4.77
C PRO A 119 5.10 -13.53 -5.14
N VAL A 120 4.25 -12.78 -4.43
CA VAL A 120 2.81 -12.68 -4.76
C VAL A 120 2.63 -12.04 -6.13
N LEU A 121 3.38 -10.97 -6.43
CA LEU A 121 3.39 -10.32 -7.73
C LEU A 121 3.86 -11.29 -8.81
N ALA A 122 4.98 -11.98 -8.59
CA ALA A 122 5.54 -12.93 -9.55
C ALA A 122 4.53 -14.05 -9.90
N ILE A 123 3.90 -14.65 -8.89
CA ILE A 123 2.87 -15.69 -9.08
C ILE A 123 1.64 -15.09 -9.78
N GLY A 124 1.16 -13.94 -9.31
CA GLY A 124 0.00 -13.27 -9.87
C GLY A 124 0.18 -12.91 -11.35
N ILE A 125 1.32 -12.34 -11.72
CA ILE A 125 1.66 -12.01 -13.11
C ILE A 125 1.69 -13.28 -13.95
N ARG A 126 2.33 -14.36 -13.49
CA ARG A 126 2.37 -15.64 -14.23
C ARG A 126 1.00 -16.28 -14.46
N LEU A 127 0.05 -16.03 -13.57
CA LEU A 127 -1.35 -16.49 -13.67
C LEU A 127 -2.24 -15.52 -14.46
N SER A 128 -1.72 -14.34 -14.82
CA SER A 128 -2.46 -13.32 -15.57
C SER A 128 -2.45 -13.64 -17.06
N THR A 129 -3.40 -13.08 -17.79
CA THR A 129 -3.54 -13.30 -19.23
C THR A 129 -3.34 -12.00 -20.01
N LEU A 130 -2.67 -12.11 -21.15
CA LEU A 130 -2.47 -11.00 -22.07
C LEU A 130 -3.58 -11.02 -23.12
N VAL A 131 -4.24 -9.89 -23.28
CA VAL A 131 -5.25 -9.70 -24.32
C VAL A 131 -4.82 -8.55 -25.24
N PRO A 132 -5.27 -8.54 -26.52
CA PRO A 132 -5.03 -7.40 -27.39
C PRO A 132 -5.53 -6.11 -26.74
N ARG A 133 -4.80 -5.01 -26.94
CA ARG A 133 -5.19 -3.72 -26.39
C ARG A 133 -6.60 -3.31 -26.85
N GLY A 134 -7.44 -2.90 -25.92
CA GLY A 134 -8.83 -2.54 -26.15
C GLY A 134 -9.81 -3.71 -26.14
N ALA A 135 -9.34 -4.95 -25.96
CA ALA A 135 -10.23 -6.12 -25.87
C ALA A 135 -11.10 -6.13 -24.60
N LEU A 136 -10.75 -5.34 -23.58
CA LEU A 136 -11.48 -5.26 -22.31
C LEU A 136 -12.68 -4.30 -22.33
N GLY A 137 -12.89 -3.58 -23.45
CA GLY A 137 -13.99 -2.64 -23.62
C GLY A 137 -13.85 -1.34 -22.81
N ASP A 138 -14.62 -0.33 -23.20
CA ASP A 138 -14.52 1.06 -22.70
C ASP A 138 -15.42 1.34 -21.48
N GLY A 139 -15.71 0.33 -20.64
CA GLY A 139 -16.70 0.46 -19.55
C GLY A 139 -16.22 0.00 -18.17
N GLY A 140 -14.91 -0.13 -17.98
CA GLY A 140 -14.30 -0.73 -16.80
C GLY A 140 -13.38 0.21 -16.01
N LEU A 141 -12.92 -0.27 -14.85
CA LEU A 141 -11.84 0.37 -14.11
C LEU A 141 -10.49 -0.05 -14.71
N SER A 142 -9.69 0.92 -15.14
CA SER A 142 -8.29 0.71 -15.48
C SER A 142 -7.41 1.01 -14.27
N PHE A 143 -6.46 0.11 -13.98
CA PHE A 143 -5.52 0.27 -12.89
C PHE A 143 -4.17 0.71 -13.46
N GLY A 144 -3.67 1.86 -13.00
CA GLY A 144 -2.36 2.35 -13.43
C GLY A 144 -1.26 1.41 -13.00
N GLU A 145 -0.18 1.34 -13.76
CA GLU A 145 0.86 0.33 -13.54
C GLU A 145 2.08 0.92 -12.84
N PRO A 146 2.36 0.56 -11.58
CA PRO A 146 3.63 0.94 -10.96
C PRO A 146 4.79 0.28 -11.72
N LEU A 147 5.95 0.92 -11.67
CA LEU A 147 7.12 0.50 -12.46
C LEU A 147 7.47 -0.97 -12.22
N LEU A 148 7.43 -1.44 -10.98
CA LEU A 148 7.72 -2.83 -10.64
C LEU A 148 6.70 -3.81 -11.23
N PHE A 149 5.42 -3.45 -11.23
CA PHE A 149 4.36 -4.29 -11.82
C PHE A 149 4.55 -4.41 -13.33
N ARG A 150 4.81 -3.28 -14.01
CA ARG A 150 5.08 -3.23 -15.44
C ARG A 150 6.33 -4.03 -15.82
N LEU A 151 7.42 -3.87 -15.06
CA LEU A 151 8.65 -4.63 -15.26
C LEU A 151 8.44 -6.13 -15.07
N ALA A 152 7.68 -6.55 -14.05
CA ALA A 152 7.34 -7.95 -13.84
C ALA A 152 6.54 -8.51 -15.03
N GLY A 153 5.53 -7.79 -15.52
CA GLY A 153 4.79 -8.16 -16.73
C GLY A 153 5.70 -8.31 -17.95
N MET A 154 6.60 -7.34 -18.19
CA MET A 154 7.53 -7.37 -19.32
C MET A 154 8.47 -8.58 -19.26
N LEU A 155 9.10 -8.80 -18.11
CA LEU A 155 10.11 -9.85 -17.95
C LEU A 155 9.51 -11.26 -17.91
N MET A 156 8.30 -11.41 -17.37
CA MET A 156 7.71 -12.74 -17.13
C MET A 156 6.74 -13.20 -18.22
N LEU A 157 6.05 -12.27 -18.88
CA LEU A 157 5.03 -12.56 -19.89
C LEU A 157 5.32 -11.92 -21.26
N GLY A 158 6.38 -11.10 -21.38
CA GLY A 158 6.58 -10.31 -22.60
C GLY A 158 5.54 -9.20 -22.78
N TYR A 159 4.95 -8.73 -21.67
CA TYR A 159 3.91 -7.70 -21.70
C TYR A 159 4.39 -6.42 -22.39
N ALA A 160 3.68 -6.01 -23.43
CA ALA A 160 3.91 -4.75 -24.13
C ALA A 160 2.67 -3.84 -23.99
N PRO A 161 2.69 -2.84 -23.08
CA PRO A 161 1.53 -1.98 -22.80
C PRO A 161 0.98 -1.23 -24.02
N GLU A 162 1.81 -1.02 -25.03
CA GLU A 162 1.38 -0.36 -26.27
C GLU A 162 0.43 -1.23 -27.10
N ARG A 163 0.53 -2.55 -26.97
CA ARG A 163 -0.12 -3.55 -27.85
C ARG A 163 -1.08 -4.47 -27.12
N GLN A 164 -0.95 -4.58 -25.80
CA GLN A 164 -1.67 -5.55 -24.99
C GLN A 164 -2.22 -4.89 -23.72
N ASP A 165 -3.33 -5.44 -23.23
CA ASP A 165 -3.81 -5.22 -21.87
C ASP A 165 -3.55 -6.49 -21.05
N LEU A 166 -3.33 -6.30 -19.74
CA LEU A 166 -3.14 -7.40 -18.81
C LEU A 166 -4.44 -7.65 -18.05
N MET A 167 -5.10 -8.78 -18.33
CA MET A 167 -6.13 -9.32 -17.44
C MET A 167 -5.45 -9.91 -16.21
N ALA A 168 -5.28 -9.04 -15.20
CA ALA A 168 -4.59 -9.35 -13.97
C ALA A 168 -5.34 -10.41 -13.17
N HIS A 169 -4.64 -11.49 -12.82
CA HIS A 169 -5.13 -12.48 -11.86
C HIS A 169 -5.38 -11.80 -10.49
N PRO A 170 -6.35 -12.26 -9.68
CA PRO A 170 -6.62 -11.63 -8.38
C PRO A 170 -5.40 -11.53 -7.45
N MET A 171 -4.44 -12.45 -7.54
CA MET A 171 -3.16 -12.32 -6.81
C MET A 171 -2.28 -11.16 -7.32
N ALA A 172 -2.24 -10.92 -8.63
CA ALA A 172 -1.52 -9.77 -9.19
C ALA A 172 -2.14 -8.47 -8.70
N MET A 173 -3.46 -8.41 -8.63
CA MET A 173 -4.17 -7.25 -8.11
C MET A 173 -3.94 -7.05 -6.60
N ALA A 174 -3.89 -8.13 -5.81
CA ALA A 174 -3.50 -8.04 -4.40
C ALA A 174 -2.07 -7.50 -4.23
N ALA A 175 -1.13 -7.93 -5.07
CA ALA A 175 0.22 -7.38 -5.09
C ALA A 175 0.24 -5.90 -5.51
N TRP A 176 -0.55 -5.52 -6.51
CA TRP A 176 -0.70 -4.13 -6.92
C TRP A 176 -1.19 -3.23 -5.77
N ILE A 177 -2.20 -3.68 -5.02
CA ILE A 177 -2.66 -2.98 -3.80
C ILE A 177 -1.55 -2.94 -2.74
N GLY A 178 -0.77 -4.02 -2.59
CA GLY A 178 0.38 -4.08 -1.70
C GLY A 178 1.47 -3.05 -2.05
N LEU A 179 1.78 -2.89 -3.33
CA LEU A 179 2.70 -1.85 -3.83
C LEU A 179 2.13 -0.45 -3.58
N LEU A 180 0.84 -0.24 -3.83
CA LEU A 180 0.17 1.02 -3.54
C LEU A 180 0.28 1.36 -2.04
N ALA A 181 -0.09 0.44 -1.16
CA ALA A 181 -0.02 0.62 0.29
C ALA A 181 1.42 0.93 0.76
N THR A 182 2.40 0.18 0.24
CA THR A 182 3.82 0.41 0.52
C THR A 182 4.26 1.80 0.09
N SER A 183 3.89 2.23 -1.13
CA SER A 183 4.24 3.54 -1.65
C SER A 183 3.60 4.67 -0.85
N LEU A 184 2.34 4.54 -0.44
CA LEU A 184 1.66 5.52 0.39
C LEU A 184 2.33 5.65 1.76
N ASN A 185 2.64 4.51 2.41
CA ASN A 185 3.34 4.52 3.69
C ASN A 185 4.75 5.12 3.59
N LEU A 186 5.46 4.93 2.48
CA LEU A 186 6.79 5.49 2.27
C LEU A 186 6.81 6.96 1.83
N LEU A 187 5.65 7.60 1.61
CA LEU A 187 5.63 9.05 1.38
C LEU A 187 6.20 9.78 2.61
N PRO A 188 7.04 10.81 2.41
CA PRO A 188 7.69 11.53 3.51
C PRO A 188 6.73 12.53 4.18
N ILE A 189 5.50 12.10 4.48
CA ILE A 189 4.42 12.93 5.00
C ILE A 189 4.15 12.56 6.46
N TRP A 190 4.31 13.55 7.34
CA TRP A 190 3.90 13.50 8.74
C TRP A 190 4.31 12.22 9.49
N GLN A 191 3.36 11.41 9.96
CA GLN A 191 3.57 10.17 10.74
C GLN A 191 3.47 8.89 9.89
N LEU A 192 3.48 9.01 8.57
CA LEU A 192 3.66 7.82 7.73
C LEU A 192 5.09 7.27 7.94
N ASP A 193 5.31 6.02 7.56
CA ASP A 193 6.60 5.33 7.68
C ASP A 193 7.74 6.12 7.02
N GLY A 194 7.49 6.66 5.83
CA GLY A 194 8.41 7.56 5.13
C GLY A 194 8.65 8.88 5.86
N GLY A 195 7.67 9.35 6.64
CA GLY A 195 7.79 10.49 7.55
C GLY A 195 8.74 10.21 8.71
N HIS A 196 8.67 9.01 9.31
CA HIS A 196 9.61 8.54 10.34
C HIS A 196 11.05 8.48 9.81
N ILE A 197 11.23 7.89 8.62
CA ILE A 197 12.51 7.81 7.90
C ILE A 197 13.05 9.22 7.62
N ALA A 198 12.24 10.09 7.03
CA ALA A 198 12.62 11.46 6.72
C ALA A 198 12.99 12.27 7.97
N TYR A 199 12.26 12.08 9.08
CA TYR A 199 12.53 12.76 10.34
C TYR A 199 13.90 12.37 10.88
N ALA A 200 14.18 11.07 10.91
CA ALA A 200 15.43 10.54 11.44
C ALA A 200 16.66 11.01 10.65
N ILE A 201 16.52 11.25 9.34
CA ILE A 201 17.63 11.70 8.48
C ILE A 201 17.79 13.22 8.46
N LEU A 202 16.67 13.95 8.30
CA LEU A 202 16.69 15.37 7.98
C LEU A 202 16.46 16.26 9.21
N GLY A 203 15.99 15.68 10.30
CA GLY A 203 15.57 16.38 11.50
C GLY A 203 14.26 17.16 11.33
N ARG A 204 13.77 17.70 12.44
CA ARG A 204 12.43 18.26 12.58
C ARG A 204 12.04 19.32 11.55
N LYS A 205 12.89 20.32 11.31
CA LYS A 205 12.55 21.46 10.43
C LYS A 205 12.45 21.04 8.97
N ARG A 206 13.43 20.29 8.48
CA ARG A 206 13.49 19.85 7.09
C ARG A 206 12.44 18.79 6.79
N GLN A 207 12.19 17.87 7.72
CA GLN A 207 11.11 16.89 7.56
C GLN A 207 9.73 17.56 7.47
N LYS A 208 9.45 18.58 8.30
CA LYS A 208 8.18 19.33 8.19
C LYS A 208 8.01 19.95 6.80
N ASN A 209 9.05 20.62 6.30
CA ASN A 209 8.99 21.25 4.98
C ASN A 209 8.78 20.22 3.86
N LEU A 210 9.50 19.09 3.95
CA LEU A 210 9.35 17.97 3.02
C LEU A 210 7.93 17.37 3.08
N SER A 211 7.38 17.19 4.27
CA SER A 211 6.02 16.69 4.47
C SER A 211 4.97 17.58 3.83
N VAL A 212 5.09 18.91 3.97
CA VAL A 212 4.17 19.86 3.34
C VAL A 212 4.34 19.83 1.82
N ALA A 213 5.58 19.83 1.32
CA ALA A 213 5.87 19.77 -0.10
C ALA A 213 5.32 18.49 -0.75
N ALA A 214 5.53 17.33 -0.11
CA ALA A 214 5.02 16.04 -0.59
C ALA A 214 3.50 15.99 -0.60
N LEU A 215 2.83 16.57 0.41
CA LEU A 215 1.38 16.66 0.43
C LEU A 215 0.84 17.56 -0.69
N VAL A 216 1.47 18.71 -0.93
CA VAL A 216 1.11 19.62 -2.03
C VAL A 216 1.32 18.94 -3.38
N ALA A 217 2.43 18.23 -3.57
CA ALA A 217 2.68 17.45 -4.77
C ALA A 217 1.62 16.36 -4.98
N LEU A 218 1.23 15.64 -3.92
CA LEU A 218 0.20 14.61 -3.99
C LEU A 218 -1.18 15.19 -4.36
N MET A 219 -1.55 16.35 -3.80
CA MET A 219 -2.76 17.07 -4.20
C MET A 219 -2.69 17.53 -5.66
N GLY A 220 -1.55 18.09 -6.08
CA GLY A 220 -1.32 18.50 -7.46
C GLY A 220 -1.45 17.35 -8.46
N LEU A 221 -0.86 16.19 -8.16
CA LEU A 221 -1.01 14.96 -8.94
C LEU A 221 -2.47 14.52 -9.03
N SER A 222 -3.20 14.58 -7.92
CA SER A 222 -4.61 14.18 -7.89
C SER A 222 -5.51 15.10 -8.72
N LEU A 223 -5.20 16.40 -8.76
CA LEU A 223 -5.90 17.38 -9.60
C LEU A 223 -5.53 17.23 -11.08
N ALA A 224 -4.26 16.94 -11.37
CA ALA A 224 -3.80 16.66 -12.74
C ALA A 224 -4.43 15.40 -13.32
N GLY A 225 -4.78 14.41 -12.48
CA GLY A 225 -5.51 13.20 -12.86
C GLY A 225 -7.03 13.34 -12.97
N TRP A 226 -7.59 14.56 -12.93
CA TRP A 226 -9.03 14.79 -13.05
C TRP A 226 -9.58 14.26 -14.39
N PRO A 227 -10.75 13.59 -14.43
CA PRO A 227 -11.81 13.50 -13.41
C PRO A 227 -11.66 12.36 -12.39
N THR A 228 -10.55 11.63 -12.37
CA THR A 228 -10.30 10.57 -11.37
C THR A 228 -9.49 11.12 -10.18
N PRO A 229 -10.14 11.46 -9.04
CA PRO A 229 -9.48 12.12 -7.91
C PRO A 229 -8.66 11.14 -7.06
N SER A 230 -7.68 10.48 -7.68
CA SER A 230 -6.98 9.29 -7.20
C SER A 230 -6.51 9.36 -5.74
N TYR A 231 -5.78 10.41 -5.38
CA TYR A 231 -5.25 10.60 -4.02
C TYR A 231 -5.94 11.74 -3.27
N LEU A 232 -6.98 12.40 -3.81
CA LEU A 232 -7.59 13.55 -3.15
C LEU A 232 -8.15 13.19 -1.78
N LEU A 233 -8.83 12.05 -1.64
CA LEU A 233 -9.40 11.62 -0.36
C LEU A 233 -8.29 11.39 0.68
N PHE A 234 -7.22 10.68 0.29
CA PHE A 234 -6.09 10.39 1.15
C PHE A 234 -5.32 11.67 1.52
N ALA A 235 -5.07 12.55 0.55
CA ALA A 235 -4.43 13.84 0.77
C ALA A 235 -5.27 14.76 1.65
N ALA A 236 -6.59 14.83 1.45
CA ALA A 236 -7.49 15.60 2.29
C ALA A 236 -7.50 15.09 3.74
N MET A 237 -7.52 13.77 3.94
CA MET A 237 -7.39 13.17 5.27
C MET A 237 -6.08 13.58 5.94
N LEU A 238 -4.94 13.45 5.23
CA LEU A 238 -3.63 13.86 5.74
C LEU A 238 -3.55 15.36 6.00
N LEU A 239 -4.21 16.19 5.19
CA LEU A 239 -4.30 17.63 5.38
C LEU A 239 -5.06 17.97 6.66
N VAL A 240 -6.26 17.41 6.85
CA VAL A 240 -7.09 17.66 8.03
C VAL A 240 -6.37 17.26 9.31
N ILE A 241 -5.77 16.07 9.33
CA ILE A 241 -5.04 15.59 10.51
C ILE A 241 -3.76 16.40 10.71
N GLY A 242 -3.02 16.64 9.63
CA GLY A 242 -1.78 17.41 9.64
C GLY A 242 -1.96 18.85 10.11
N LEU A 243 -3.05 19.52 9.76
CA LEU A 243 -3.39 20.86 10.25
C LEU A 243 -3.61 20.88 11.77
N ARG A 244 -4.24 19.85 12.35
CA ARG A 244 -4.45 19.76 13.81
C ARG A 244 -3.15 19.65 14.59
N VAL A 245 -2.14 18.99 14.02
CA VAL A 245 -0.83 18.75 14.66
C VAL A 245 0.31 19.58 14.04
N ARG A 246 -0.04 20.54 13.17
CA ARG A 246 0.88 21.44 12.44
C ARG A 246 1.98 20.73 11.63
N PHE A 247 1.70 19.51 11.16
CA PHE A 247 2.65 18.63 10.47
C PHE A 247 3.94 18.38 11.28
N LEU A 248 3.90 18.58 12.60
CA LEU A 248 5.03 18.32 13.45
C LEU A 248 5.08 16.82 13.73
N HIS A 249 6.17 16.20 13.30
CA HIS A 249 6.52 14.88 13.77
C HIS A 249 6.91 14.96 15.26
N PRO A 250 6.41 14.04 16.12
CA PRO A 250 6.82 13.97 17.52
C PRO A 250 8.35 13.81 17.64
N ALA A 251 8.97 14.56 18.54
CA ALA A 251 10.40 14.39 18.80
C ALA A 251 10.67 13.05 19.49
N THR A 252 11.85 12.49 19.26
CA THR A 252 12.31 11.35 20.05
C THR A 252 12.89 11.83 21.39
N LEU A 253 13.15 10.91 22.31
CA LEU A 253 13.78 11.28 23.59
C LEU A 253 15.26 11.69 23.41
N ASP A 254 15.90 11.25 22.33
CA ASP A 254 17.29 11.59 21.97
C ASP A 254 17.45 11.78 20.46
N ASP A 255 17.26 13.03 20.01
CA ASP A 255 17.47 13.44 18.62
C ASP A 255 18.96 13.68 18.28
N GLY A 256 19.89 13.51 19.23
CA GLY A 256 21.33 13.71 19.04
C GLY A 256 22.08 12.47 18.53
N GLU A 257 21.41 11.31 18.53
CA GLU A 257 22.00 10.03 18.13
C GLU A 257 22.33 9.97 16.63
N ASP A 258 23.58 9.63 16.26
CA ASP A 258 23.94 9.40 14.86
C ASP A 258 23.33 8.09 14.33
N LEU A 259 22.67 8.17 13.18
CA LEU A 259 22.01 7.05 12.50
C LEU A 259 22.99 5.96 12.04
N GLY A 260 24.22 6.37 11.69
CA GLY A 260 25.22 5.50 11.07
C GLY A 260 24.98 5.26 9.57
N ALA A 261 26.01 4.78 8.87
CA ALA A 261 26.02 4.66 7.41
C ALA A 261 25.04 3.62 6.85
N ALA A 262 24.84 2.49 7.55
CA ALA A 262 23.94 1.42 7.09
C ALA A 262 22.48 1.90 6.92
N ARG A 263 21.99 2.72 7.86
CA ARG A 263 20.64 3.28 7.79
C ARG A 263 20.46 4.28 6.66
N ARG A 264 21.53 5.00 6.29
CA ARG A 264 21.49 5.88 5.11
C ARG A 264 21.32 5.08 3.81
N TRP A 265 21.97 3.92 3.69
CA TRP A 265 21.75 3.02 2.56
C TRP A 265 20.35 2.43 2.55
N LEU A 266 19.81 2.05 3.72
CA LEU A 266 18.43 1.59 3.84
C LEU A 266 17.42 2.69 3.45
N ALA A 267 17.70 3.96 3.75
CA ALA A 267 16.87 5.07 3.32
C ALA A 267 16.84 5.22 1.79
N LEU A 268 17.99 5.03 1.13
CA LEU A 268 18.06 5.00 -0.33
C LEU A 268 17.28 3.81 -0.91
N ALA A 269 17.36 2.64 -0.26
CA ALA A 269 16.54 1.49 -0.64
C ALA A 269 15.04 1.78 -0.49
N ALA A 270 14.62 2.42 0.60
CA ALA A 270 13.23 2.84 0.81
C ALA A 270 12.77 3.84 -0.26
N LEU A 271 13.62 4.79 -0.65
CA LEU A 271 13.33 5.70 -1.76
C LEU A 271 13.18 4.95 -3.10
N ALA A 272 14.05 3.97 -3.37
CA ALA A 272 13.93 3.13 -4.56
C ALA A 272 12.62 2.32 -4.55
N ILE A 273 12.25 1.75 -3.41
CA ILE A 273 10.97 1.03 -3.25
C ILE A 273 9.79 1.96 -3.48
N LEU A 274 9.82 3.18 -2.95
CA LEU A 274 8.80 4.19 -3.20
C LEU A 274 8.66 4.45 -4.71
N VAL A 275 9.75 4.73 -5.41
CA VAL A 275 9.72 4.99 -6.86
C VAL A 275 9.21 3.78 -7.65
N LEU A 276 9.63 2.58 -7.29
CA LEU A 276 9.22 1.34 -7.95
C LEU A 276 7.74 0.99 -7.73
N SER A 277 7.19 1.38 -6.59
CA SER A 277 5.84 0.99 -6.16
C SER A 277 4.79 2.09 -6.36
N PHE A 278 5.21 3.35 -6.51
CA PHE A 278 4.31 4.49 -6.65
C PHE A 278 3.64 4.50 -8.02
N THR A 279 2.34 4.78 -8.03
CA THR A 279 1.53 4.84 -9.25
C THR A 279 0.91 6.23 -9.37
N PRO A 280 1.34 7.12 -10.28
CA PRO A 280 0.83 8.50 -10.31
C PRO A 280 -0.70 8.60 -10.45
N VAL A 281 -1.29 7.74 -11.28
CA VAL A 281 -2.74 7.63 -11.47
C VAL A 281 -3.14 6.17 -11.22
N PRO A 282 -3.48 5.78 -9.98
CA PRO A 282 -3.75 4.39 -9.63
C PRO A 282 -5.02 3.83 -10.26
N VAL A 283 -6.07 4.63 -10.43
CA VAL A 283 -7.34 4.16 -10.99
C VAL A 283 -7.88 5.21 -11.96
N THR A 284 -8.27 4.76 -13.14
CA THR A 284 -8.93 5.55 -14.18
C THR A 284 -10.25 4.87 -14.57
N ILE A 285 -11.28 5.66 -14.82
CA ILE A 285 -12.56 5.17 -15.35
C ILE A 285 -12.44 5.27 -16.88
N LEU A 286 -12.57 4.14 -17.57
CA LEU A 286 -12.63 4.08 -19.04
C LEU A 286 -14.02 4.49 -19.54
#